data_AF-A0ABC8SZ03-F1
#
_entry.id   AF-A0ABC8SZ03-F1
#
_cell.length_a   1.000
_cell.length_b   1.000
_cell.length_c   1.000
_cell.angle_alpha   90.00
_cell.angle_beta   90.00
_cell.angle_gamma   90.00
#
_symmetry.space_group_name_H-M   'P 1'
#
loop_
_entity.id
_entity.type
_entity.pdbx_description
1 polymer ?
#
loop_
_entity_poly.entity_id
_entity_poly.type
_entity_poly.pdbx_seq_one_letter_code
_entity_poly.pdbx_strand_id
1 'polypeptide(L)'
;MIGNETKLGMSRGIPEPKLTAVDAMIDKLTGAIFVFQIVVVIVLGIAGNVWKDTEARKQWYVEYPNEGPWYEVLVIPLRFELLCSIMIPISIKVSLDLVKSLYAKFIDWDNEMIDLETSTRSHATNTAISEDLGQVEYILTDKTGTLTENKMIFKRCCISGIFYGNESGDALK
;
A
#
# COMPACT_ATOMS: atom_id res chain seq x y z
N MET A 1 7.72 33.31 -15.18
CA MET A 1 7.53 32.06 -15.94
C MET A 1 8.87 31.32 -15.91
N ILE A 2 9.37 30.67 -14.85
CA ILE A 2 8.88 29.93 -13.65
C ILE A 2 8.80 28.41 -13.89
N GLY A 3 9.87 27.72 -13.48
CA GLY A 3 9.92 26.30 -13.10
C GLY A 3 9.69 25.27 -14.21
N ASN A 4 8.43 25.13 -14.64
CA ASN A 4 7.97 24.00 -15.45
C ASN A 4 8.41 24.05 -16.92
N GLU A 5 8.81 25.21 -17.42
CA GLU A 5 9.31 25.39 -18.81
C GLU A 5 10.83 25.18 -18.94
N THR A 6 11.52 24.86 -17.83
CA THR A 6 12.94 24.49 -17.90
C THR A 6 13.10 23.10 -18.50
N LYS A 7 14.24 22.83 -19.18
CA LYS A 7 14.53 21.48 -19.73
C LYS A 7 14.40 20.37 -18.68
N LEU A 8 14.75 20.66 -17.42
CA LEU A 8 14.59 19.75 -16.29
C LEU A 8 13.10 19.54 -15.94
N GLY A 9 12.31 20.63 -15.90
CA GLY A 9 10.88 20.59 -15.66
C GLY A 9 10.11 19.81 -16.72
N MET A 10 10.49 19.98 -18.00
CA MET A 10 9.88 19.26 -19.13
C MET A 10 10.25 17.77 -19.17
N SER A 11 11.37 17.39 -18.54
CA SER A 11 11.78 15.99 -18.42
C SER A 11 11.17 15.30 -17.21
N ARG A 12 10.58 16.05 -16.27
CA ARG A 12 9.97 15.49 -15.06
C ARG A 12 8.52 15.12 -15.34
N GLY A 13 8.22 13.83 -15.36
CA GLY A 13 6.83 13.35 -15.41
C GLY A 13 6.02 13.81 -14.21
N ILE A 14 4.70 13.90 -14.38
CA ILE A 14 3.77 14.11 -13.26
C ILE A 14 3.90 12.89 -12.33
N PRO A 15 4.11 13.07 -11.01
CA PRO A 15 4.24 11.93 -10.12
C PRO A 15 2.91 11.18 -10.06
N GLU A 16 2.86 10.01 -10.69
CA GLU A 16 1.73 9.10 -10.57
C GLU A 16 1.72 8.47 -9.18
N PRO A 17 0.56 8.38 -8.51
CA PRO A 17 0.47 7.70 -7.23
C PRO A 17 0.88 6.24 -7.40
N LYS A 18 1.90 5.82 -6.64
CA LYS A 18 2.35 4.42 -6.60
C LYS A 18 1.33 3.59 -5.84
N LEU A 19 0.37 3.03 -6.55
CA LEU A 19 -0.54 2.02 -6.00
C LEU A 19 0.22 0.70 -5.95
N THR A 20 0.27 0.07 -4.78
CA THR A 20 0.94 -1.22 -4.65
C THR A 20 0.09 -2.33 -5.26
N ALA A 21 0.73 -3.40 -5.73
CA ALA A 21 0.02 -4.58 -6.24
C ALA A 21 -0.90 -5.21 -5.16
N VAL A 22 -0.49 -5.11 -3.90
CA VAL A 22 -1.25 -5.59 -2.73
C VAL A 22 -2.53 -4.76 -2.54
N ASP A 23 -2.45 -3.43 -2.67
CA ASP A 23 -3.63 -2.56 -2.55
C ASP A 23 -4.67 -2.87 -3.62
N ALA A 24 -4.24 -3.10 -4.87
CA ALA A 24 -5.13 -3.49 -5.95
C ALA A 24 -5.80 -4.86 -5.71
N MET A 25 -5.07 -5.81 -5.12
CA MET A 25 -5.62 -7.12 -4.76
C MET A 25 -6.68 -7.01 -3.66
N ILE A 26 -6.42 -6.21 -2.63
CA ILE A 26 -7.35 -5.97 -1.52
C ILE A 26 -8.62 -5.30 -2.02
N ASP A 27 -8.50 -4.31 -2.89
CA ASP A 27 -9.66 -3.60 -3.45
C ASP A 27 -10.55 -4.55 -4.27
N LYS A 28 -9.92 -5.41 -5.10
CA LYS A 28 -10.62 -6.43 -5.87
C LYS A 28 -11.34 -7.46 -4.98
N LEU A 29 -10.70 -7.92 -3.91
CA LEU A 29 -11.31 -8.83 -2.94
C LEU A 29 -12.47 -8.17 -2.19
N THR A 30 -12.32 -6.89 -1.81
CA THR A 30 -13.36 -6.12 -1.12
C THR A 30 -14.59 -5.99 -2.01
N GLY A 31 -14.41 -5.70 -3.30
CA GLY A 31 -15.50 -5.67 -4.28
C GLY A 31 -16.20 -7.03 -4.42
N ALA A 32 -15.44 -8.14 -4.46
CA ALA A 32 -16.01 -9.49 -4.54
C ALA A 32 -16.84 -9.84 -3.29
N ILE A 33 -16.34 -9.50 -2.10
CA ILE A 33 -17.05 -9.71 -0.82
C ILE A 33 -18.34 -8.89 -0.76
N PHE A 34 -18.31 -7.63 -1.23
CA PHE A 34 -19.49 -6.76 -1.26
C PHE A 34 -20.60 -7.31 -2.17
N VAL A 35 -20.25 -7.84 -3.34
CA VAL A 35 -21.22 -8.48 -4.24
C VAL A 35 -21.81 -9.74 -3.59
N PHE A 36 -20.96 -10.55 -2.96
CA PHE A 36 -21.41 -11.74 -2.22
C PHE A 36 -22.36 -11.36 -1.06
N GLN A 37 -22.07 -10.27 -0.34
CA GLN A 37 -22.90 -9.74 0.72
C GLN A 37 -24.32 -9.42 0.26
N ILE A 38 -24.45 -8.67 -0.85
CA ILE A 38 -25.74 -8.32 -1.42
C ILE A 38 -26.54 -9.59 -1.77
N VAL A 39 -25.90 -10.60 -2.35
CA VAL A 39 -26.57 -11.87 -2.69
C VAL A 39 -27.08 -12.57 -1.43
N VAL A 40 -26.26 -12.68 -0.39
CA VAL A 40 -26.65 -13.31 0.88
C VAL A 40 -27.80 -12.56 1.54
N VAL A 41 -27.76 -11.23 1.56
CA VAL A 41 -28.79 -10.38 2.17
C VAL A 41 -30.12 -10.46 1.42
N ILE A 42 -30.09 -10.54 0.09
CA ILE A 42 -31.30 -10.76 -0.71
C ILE A 42 -31.91 -12.13 -0.40
N VAL A 43 -31.11 -13.20 -0.40
CA VAL A 43 -31.60 -14.57 -0.16
C VAL A 43 -32.17 -14.71 1.25
N LEU A 44 -31.42 -14.28 2.27
CA LEU A 44 -31.87 -14.33 3.67
C LEU A 44 -33.01 -13.36 3.94
N GLY A 45 -33.03 -12.20 3.28
CA GLY A 45 -34.10 -11.22 3.38
C GLY A 45 -35.43 -11.74 2.84
N ILE A 46 -35.43 -12.38 1.67
CA ILE A 46 -36.62 -13.03 1.09
C ILE A 46 -37.07 -14.18 1.99
N ALA A 47 -36.15 -15.07 2.39
CA ALA A 47 -36.47 -16.19 3.28
C ALA A 47 -37.07 -15.71 4.62
N GLY A 48 -36.50 -14.65 5.20
CA GLY A 48 -37.00 -14.03 6.43
C GLY A 48 -38.39 -13.41 6.27
N ASN A 49 -38.66 -12.75 5.13
CA ASN A 49 -40.00 -12.22 4.83
C ASN A 49 -41.03 -13.34 4.68
N VAL A 50 -40.71 -14.42 3.96
CA VAL A 50 -41.60 -15.58 3.80
C VAL A 50 -41.89 -16.25 5.14
N TRP A 51 -40.86 -16.42 5.98
CA TRP A 51 -41.02 -17.00 7.32
C TRP A 51 -41.84 -16.09 8.25
N LYS A 52 -41.66 -14.76 8.16
CA LYS A 52 -42.47 -13.78 8.91
C LYS A 52 -43.97 -13.98 8.64
N ASP A 53 -44.34 -14.09 7.37
CA ASP A 53 -45.74 -14.18 6.97
C ASP A 53 -46.36 -15.56 7.23
N THR A 54 -45.55 -16.64 7.22
CA THR A 54 -46.06 -18.01 7.38
C THR A 54 -46.10 -18.47 8.85
N GLU A 55 -45.04 -18.22 9.62
CA GLU A 55 -44.87 -18.77 10.98
C GLU A 55 -44.92 -17.69 12.06
N ALA A 56 -44.33 -16.52 11.83
CA ALA A 56 -44.18 -15.49 12.88
C ALA A 56 -45.50 -14.79 13.21
N ARG A 57 -46.36 -14.50 12.22
CA ARG A 57 -47.71 -13.93 12.44
C ARG A 57 -48.66 -14.87 13.21
N LYS A 58 -48.37 -16.17 13.29
CA LYS A 58 -49.18 -17.14 14.04
C LYS A 58 -48.82 -17.18 15.54
N GLN A 59 -47.70 -16.59 15.94
CA GLN A 59 -47.23 -16.63 17.32
C GLN A 59 -47.93 -15.55 18.16
N TRP A 60 -48.59 -15.97 19.24
CA TRP A 60 -49.41 -15.08 20.09
C TRP A 60 -48.59 -13.98 20.80
N TYR A 61 -47.28 -14.14 20.91
CA TYR A 61 -46.39 -13.20 21.60
C TYR A 61 -45.67 -12.22 20.64
N VAL A 62 -45.81 -12.40 19.31
CA VAL A 62 -45.18 -11.52 18.31
C VAL A 62 -46.27 -10.70 17.64
N GLU A 63 -46.48 -9.49 18.15
CA GLU A 63 -47.51 -8.58 17.64
C GLU A 63 -46.99 -7.83 16.41
N TYR A 64 -47.50 -8.20 15.23
CA TYR A 64 -47.27 -7.47 13.99
C TYR A 64 -48.52 -6.66 13.62
N PRO A 65 -48.40 -5.35 13.34
CA PRO A 65 -49.54 -4.55 12.88
C PRO A 65 -50.08 -5.08 11.54
N ASN A 66 -51.41 -5.18 11.42
CA ASN A 66 -52.07 -5.72 10.21
C ASN A 66 -51.86 -4.85 8.96
N GLU A 67 -51.73 -3.53 9.14
CA GLU A 67 -51.40 -2.57 8.08
C GLU A 67 -49.94 -2.12 8.24
N GLY A 68 -49.03 -3.01 7.83
CA GLY A 68 -47.61 -2.70 7.77
C GLY A 68 -47.31 -1.72 6.63
N PRO A 69 -46.51 -0.67 6.84
CA PRO A 69 -46.11 0.22 5.76
C PRO A 69 -45.25 -0.50 4.71
N TRP A 70 -45.25 0.02 3.48
CA TRP A 70 -44.58 -0.58 2.31
C TRP A 70 -43.07 -0.87 2.51
N TYR A 71 -42.43 -0.20 3.47
CA TYR A 71 -41.01 -0.39 3.79
C TYR A 71 -40.72 -1.61 4.68
N GLU A 72 -41.72 -2.28 5.28
CA GLU A 72 -41.49 -3.45 6.13
C GLU A 72 -40.73 -4.58 5.43
N VAL A 73 -40.96 -4.75 4.12
CA VAL A 73 -40.29 -5.74 3.28
C VAL A 73 -38.77 -5.50 3.22
N LEU A 74 -38.34 -4.25 3.41
CA LEU A 74 -36.92 -3.85 3.41
C LEU A 74 -36.28 -3.92 4.80
N VAL A 75 -37.07 -3.89 5.88
CA VAL A 75 -36.55 -3.88 7.26
C VAL A 75 -35.79 -5.18 7.59
N ILE A 76 -36.32 -6.34 7.18
CA ILE A 76 -35.66 -7.63 7.44
C ILE A 76 -34.34 -7.77 6.66
N PRO A 77 -34.29 -7.52 5.33
CA PRO A 77 -33.04 -7.45 4.59
C PRO A 77 -32.02 -6.46 5.20
N LEU A 78 -32.44 -5.25 5.57
CA LEU A 78 -31.56 -4.25 6.20
C LEU A 78 -30.98 -4.71 7.54
N ARG A 79 -31.72 -5.49 8.32
CA ARG A 79 -31.19 -6.09 9.57
C ARG A 79 -30.12 -7.13 9.28
N PHE A 80 -30.31 -7.97 8.26
CA PHE A 80 -29.29 -8.93 7.82
C PHE A 80 -28.05 -8.22 7.23
N GLU A 81 -28.24 -7.12 6.50
CA GLU A 81 -27.14 -6.27 6.00
C GLU A 81 -26.28 -5.75 7.16
N LEU A 82 -26.91 -5.21 8.22
CA LEU A 82 -26.19 -4.73 9.39
C LEU A 82 -25.42 -5.85 10.11
N LEU A 83 -26.00 -7.05 10.22
CA LEU A 83 -25.34 -8.21 10.81
C LEU A 83 -24.16 -8.69 9.96
N CYS A 84 -24.29 -8.65 8.63
CA CYS A 84 -23.24 -9.04 7.69
C CYS A 84 -22.20 -7.94 7.45
N SER A 85 -22.39 -6.73 7.93
CA SER A 85 -21.47 -5.59 7.71
C SER A 85 -20.04 -5.85 8.20
N ILE A 86 -19.85 -6.74 9.18
CA ILE A 86 -18.53 -7.20 9.66
C ILE A 86 -17.74 -7.99 8.61
N MET A 87 -18.40 -8.47 7.56
CA MET A 87 -17.77 -9.21 6.47
C MET A 87 -16.92 -8.31 5.58
N ILE A 88 -17.28 -7.02 5.47
CA ILE A 88 -16.43 -6.02 4.79
C ILE A 88 -15.23 -5.76 5.72
N PRO A 89 -14.01 -6.11 5.31
CA PRO A 89 -12.86 -6.02 6.20
C PRO A 89 -12.32 -4.58 6.20
N ILE A 90 -13.13 -3.62 6.67
CA ILE A 90 -12.73 -2.20 6.74
C ILE A 90 -11.55 -2.05 7.71
N SER A 91 -11.58 -2.81 8.82
CA SER A 91 -10.51 -2.82 9.81
C SER A 91 -9.18 -3.31 9.23
N ILE A 92 -9.19 -4.36 8.39
CA ILE A 92 -7.94 -4.91 7.84
C ILE A 92 -7.24 -3.89 6.94
N LYS A 93 -7.99 -3.11 6.17
CA LYS A 93 -7.45 -2.10 5.28
C LYS A 93 -6.70 -1.03 6.08
N VAL A 94 -7.35 -0.48 7.10
CA VAL A 94 -6.75 0.52 7.99
C VAL A 94 -5.57 -0.07 8.77
N SER A 95 -5.67 -1.31 9.24
CA SER A 95 -4.56 -1.99 9.91
C SER A 95 -3.36 -2.17 8.99
N LEU A 96 -3.57 -2.52 7.72
CA LEU A 96 -2.48 -2.62 6.73
C LEU A 96 -1.83 -1.25 6.48
N ASP A 97 -2.62 -0.19 6.31
CA ASP A 97 -2.08 1.17 6.14
C ASP A 97 -1.23 1.61 7.35
N LEU A 98 -1.69 1.28 8.57
CA LEU A 98 -0.93 1.54 9.80
C LEU A 98 0.37 0.73 9.84
N VAL A 99 0.32 -0.54 9.47
CA VAL A 99 1.51 -1.41 9.44
C VAL A 99 2.53 -0.89 8.42
N LYS A 100 2.09 -0.48 7.22
CA LYS A 100 2.96 0.16 6.21
C LYS A 100 3.63 1.42 6.76
N SER A 101 2.86 2.28 7.43
CA SER A 101 3.38 3.48 8.09
C SER A 101 4.42 3.17 9.18
N LEU A 102 4.17 2.14 10.00
CA LEU A 102 5.10 1.69 11.02
C LEU A 102 6.40 1.15 10.41
N TYR A 103 6.33 0.37 9.33
CA TYR A 103 7.52 -0.11 8.63
C TYR A 103 8.35 1.03 8.04
N ALA A 104 7.71 2.02 7.41
CA ALA A 104 8.40 3.20 6.92
C ALA A 104 9.10 3.96 8.07
N LYS A 105 8.45 4.07 9.23
CA LYS A 105 9.06 4.68 10.43
C LYS A 105 10.22 3.86 11.01
N PHE A 106 10.16 2.54 10.93
CA PHE A 106 11.28 1.70 11.35
C PHE A 106 12.50 1.89 10.46
N ILE A 107 12.31 2.07 9.15
CA ILE A 107 13.41 2.40 8.23
C ILE A 107 14.02 3.78 8.57
N ASP A 108 13.18 4.80 8.81
CA ASP A 108 13.63 6.14 9.22
C ASP A 108 14.46 6.14 10.53
N TRP A 109 14.17 5.21 11.43
CA TRP A 109 14.80 5.10 12.76
C TRP A 109 15.99 4.15 12.80
N ASP A 110 16.30 3.49 11.70
CA ASP A 110 17.44 2.60 11.62
C ASP A 110 18.76 3.39 11.73
N ASN A 111 19.59 3.03 12.71
CA ASN A 111 20.88 3.67 12.95
C ASN A 111 21.98 3.15 12.01
N GLU A 112 21.81 1.96 11.41
CA GLU A 112 22.78 1.43 10.43
C GLU A 112 22.65 2.14 9.08
N MET A 113 21.49 2.72 8.78
CA MET A 113 21.22 3.47 7.55
C MET A 113 21.49 4.97 7.68
N ILE A 114 22.50 5.35 8.48
CA ILE A 114 22.93 6.74 8.65
C ILE A 114 24.29 6.92 7.98
N ASP A 115 24.37 7.90 7.08
CA ASP A 115 25.66 8.30 6.54
C ASP A 115 26.45 9.11 7.58
N LEU A 116 27.62 8.60 7.97
CA LEU A 116 28.48 9.20 8.98
C LEU A 116 29.19 10.46 8.48
N GLU A 117 29.47 10.58 7.17
CA GLU A 117 30.15 11.75 6.61
C GLU A 117 29.23 12.98 6.58
N THR A 118 27.97 12.81 6.13
CA THR A 118 27.01 13.92 6.04
C THR A 118 26.03 14.00 7.21
N SER A 119 26.05 13.04 8.14
CA SER A 119 25.04 12.89 9.22
C SER A 119 23.60 12.81 8.70
N THR A 120 23.42 12.34 7.46
CA THR A 120 22.09 12.21 6.84
C THR A 120 21.52 10.83 7.13
N ARG A 121 20.28 10.79 7.64
CA ARG A 121 19.54 9.54 7.87
C ARG A 121 18.78 9.11 6.63
N SER A 122 18.49 7.82 6.52
CA SER A 122 17.53 7.32 5.55
C SER A 122 16.14 7.95 5.80
N HIS A 123 15.41 8.23 4.71
CA HIS A 123 14.08 8.83 4.78
C HIS A 123 13.14 8.12 3.81
N ALA A 124 12.13 7.46 4.35
CA ALA A 124 11.08 6.80 3.61
C ALA A 124 10.03 7.83 3.15
N THR A 125 10.14 8.32 1.91
CA THR A 125 9.19 9.28 1.33
C THR A 125 7.82 8.65 1.02
N ASN A 126 7.72 7.32 0.92
CA ASN A 126 6.48 6.58 0.68
C ASN A 126 6.28 5.52 1.78
N THR A 127 5.06 5.40 2.30
CA THR A 127 4.72 4.38 3.31
C THR A 127 4.66 2.97 2.73
N ALA A 128 4.41 2.84 1.42
CA ALA A 128 4.42 1.57 0.70
C ALA A 128 5.83 1.03 0.37
N ILE A 129 6.89 1.72 0.82
CA ILE A 129 8.27 1.40 0.45
C ILE A 129 8.68 -0.03 0.80
N SER A 130 8.17 -0.58 1.90
CA SER A 130 8.50 -1.95 2.34
C SER A 130 7.97 -3.02 1.36
N GLU A 131 6.79 -2.79 0.78
CA GLU A 131 6.21 -3.70 -0.22
C GLU A 131 6.93 -3.57 -1.56
N ASP A 132 7.21 -2.33 -1.97
CA ASP A 132 7.96 -2.04 -3.20
C ASP A 132 9.34 -2.71 -3.16
N LEU A 133 10.10 -2.55 -2.07
CA LEU A 133 11.43 -3.18 -1.91
C LEU A 133 11.35 -4.71 -1.91
N GLY A 134 10.28 -5.29 -1.34
CA GLY A 134 10.07 -6.73 -1.32
C GLY A 134 9.79 -7.34 -2.71
N GLN A 135 9.44 -6.51 -3.69
CA GLN A 135 9.08 -6.93 -5.06
C GLN A 135 10.11 -6.49 -6.12
N VAL A 136 11.27 -5.94 -5.72
CA VAL A 136 12.30 -5.51 -6.67
C VAL A 136 12.97 -6.72 -7.33
N GLU A 137 12.87 -6.82 -8.65
CA GLU A 137 13.56 -7.84 -9.46
C GLU A 137 14.81 -7.28 -10.15
N TYR A 138 14.79 -6.01 -10.54
CA TYR A 138 15.87 -5.35 -11.27
C TYR A 138 16.31 -4.08 -10.56
N ILE A 139 17.63 -3.95 -10.35
CA ILE A 139 18.25 -2.73 -9.82
C ILE A 139 18.98 -2.04 -10.97
N LEU A 140 18.48 -0.89 -11.39
CA LEU A 140 19.16 0.00 -12.33
C LEU A 140 20.02 0.98 -11.52
N THR A 141 21.34 0.91 -11.69
CA THR A 141 22.27 1.81 -11.01
C THR A 141 22.88 2.79 -11.99
N ASP A 142 23.01 4.04 -11.58
CA ASP A 142 23.89 4.98 -12.27
C ASP A 142 25.35 4.71 -11.87
N LYS A 143 26.30 4.99 -12.77
CA LYS A 143 27.72 4.79 -12.51
C LYS A 143 28.29 5.94 -11.68
N THR A 144 28.02 7.17 -12.10
CA THR A 144 28.67 8.37 -11.53
C THR A 144 27.85 8.88 -10.36
N GLY A 145 28.45 8.98 -9.17
CA GLY A 145 27.74 9.45 -7.98
C GLY A 145 26.88 8.39 -7.27
N THR A 146 26.85 7.15 -7.76
CA THR A 146 26.26 5.99 -7.06
C THR A 146 27.28 4.86 -6.89
N LEU A 147 27.76 4.26 -7.99
CA LEU A 147 28.79 3.21 -7.90
C LEU A 147 30.17 3.77 -7.54
N THR A 148 30.48 4.98 -8.01
CA THR A 148 31.75 5.64 -7.73
C THR A 148 31.52 6.95 -6.98
N GLU A 149 32.24 7.14 -5.88
CA GLU A 149 32.39 8.46 -5.28
C GLU A 149 33.04 9.42 -6.30
N ASN A 150 32.64 10.69 -6.28
CA ASN A 150 33.25 11.74 -7.10
C ASN A 150 34.63 12.17 -6.54
N LYS A 151 35.48 11.20 -6.19
CA LYS A 151 36.86 11.36 -5.71
C LYS A 151 37.80 10.59 -6.63
N MET A 152 38.54 11.31 -7.47
CA MET A 152 39.52 10.72 -8.38
C MET A 152 40.90 10.74 -7.74
N ILE A 153 41.40 9.57 -7.35
CA ILE A 153 42.70 9.45 -6.70
C ILE A 153 43.71 8.82 -7.67
N PHE A 154 44.83 9.50 -7.88
CA PHE A 154 45.90 8.98 -8.71
C PHE A 154 46.62 7.84 -7.99
N LYS A 155 46.52 6.63 -8.52
CA LYS A 155 47.11 5.42 -7.90
C LYS A 155 48.45 5.04 -8.52
N ARG A 156 48.55 5.06 -9.85
CA ARG A 156 49.73 4.59 -10.60
C ARG A 156 49.87 5.32 -11.93
N CYS A 157 51.10 5.36 -12.45
CA CYS A 157 51.37 5.67 -13.85
C CYS A 157 52.49 4.80 -14.41
N CYS A 158 52.57 4.73 -15.73
CA CYS A 158 53.69 4.12 -16.44
C CYS A 158 54.42 5.20 -17.24
N ILE A 159 55.72 5.36 -17.03
CA ILE A 159 56.56 6.33 -17.75
C ILE A 159 57.74 5.57 -18.35
N SER A 160 57.89 5.63 -19.68
CA SER A 160 58.97 4.97 -20.43
C SER A 160 59.10 3.45 -20.16
N GLY A 161 57.99 2.75 -19.90
CA GLY A 161 57.98 1.31 -19.60
C GLY A 161 58.24 0.97 -18.13
N ILE A 162 58.48 1.97 -17.27
CA ILE A 162 58.65 1.80 -15.82
C ILE A 162 57.32 2.13 -15.14
N PHE A 163 56.79 1.19 -14.35
CA PHE A 163 55.58 1.39 -13.56
C PHE A 163 55.90 2.06 -12.22
N TYR A 164 55.21 3.16 -11.93
CA TYR A 164 55.31 3.92 -10.68
C TYR A 164 54.00 3.80 -9.91
N GLY A 165 54.09 3.42 -8.64
CA GLY A 165 52.96 3.26 -7.71
C GLY A 165 52.84 1.84 -7.15
N ASN A 166 52.20 1.70 -5.99
CA ASN A 166 52.18 0.47 -5.20
C ASN A 166 51.23 -0.59 -5.80
N GLU A 167 51.66 -1.86 -5.88
CA GLU A 167 50.88 -3.02 -6.39
C GLU A 167 49.59 -3.32 -5.62
N SER A 168 49.47 -2.83 -4.38
CA SER A 168 48.24 -2.92 -3.59
C SER A 168 47.12 -2.00 -4.06
N GLY A 169 47.41 -1.02 -4.93
CA GLY A 169 46.41 -0.09 -5.45
C GLY A 169 45.98 0.97 -4.42
N ASP A 170 46.71 1.08 -3.31
CA ASP A 170 46.54 2.16 -2.35
C ASP A 170 47.12 3.47 -2.88
N ALA A 171 46.46 4.57 -2.49
CA ALA A 171 46.91 5.89 -2.85
C ALA A 171 48.16 6.18 -2.01
N LEU A 172 49.16 6.83 -2.59
CA LEU A 172 50.25 7.40 -1.79
C LEU A 172 49.60 8.38 -0.80
N LYS A 173 49.69 8.08 0.50
CA LYS A 173 49.28 9.00 1.57
C LYS A 173 50.18 10.24 1.57
#